data_AF-A0A0V0QLW6-F1
#
_entry.id   AF-A0A0V0QLW6-F1
#
_cell.length_a   1.000
_cell.length_b   1.000
_cell.length_c   1.000
_cell.angle_alpha   90.00
_cell.angle_beta   90.00
_cell.angle_gamma   90.00
#
_symmetry.space_group_name_H-M   'P 1'
#
loop_
_entity.id
_entity.type
_entity.pdbx_description
1 polymer ?
#
loop_
_entity_poly.entity_id
_entity_poly.type
_entity_poly.pdbx_seq_one_letter_code
_entity_poly.pdbx_strand_id
1 'polypeptide(L)'
;MTLCKYSSSRITEQEKENVLKDPGFQKKSKIIKIMSEVFDKKKQASIKKQNSQVKEQKQNQNENIDKPLIKKVFEDSNLTNLQFSRIKIFEYSSSTLATMGVLLSAISFELETNQSHENISKPILWVIFISCILNALTTVVRYQSILDYQKSRKEVSQRSTLLNTGQIYHLILEFILVIIHPSPFLIGQKFTFVNSWAGPITQQQVHYFYNEILSLLGICKLFIVVRTLLLSTKWFSNSSNRVCNMYGKKPNVLFVFKALMQSNPYLCLFFVYSITLIFFGFALKISEAPLYRTGQVGFKSYANSFWTIIVTMTTIGYGDFYPYTILGRIIIFIVCLIGSLITSLMIVSLTQTLETTNYENRAICVLDKLEARERKRKFAAQCITQKIIVGLKNNQRKKKQDY
;
A
#
# COMPACT_ATOMS: atom_id res chain seq x y z
N MET A 1 -11.78 31.71 -37.62
CA MET A 1 -11.17 32.77 -36.78
C MET A 1 -11.73 34.12 -37.19
N THR A 2 -13.05 34.26 -37.17
CA THR A 2 -13.77 35.50 -37.54
C THR A 2 -15.15 35.38 -36.89
N LEU A 3 -15.69 36.49 -36.37
CA LEU A 3 -16.90 36.61 -35.53
C LEU A 3 -16.65 36.62 -34.01
N CYS A 4 -15.86 37.61 -33.58
CA CYS A 4 -15.89 38.12 -32.21
C CYS A 4 -16.04 39.65 -32.24
N LYS A 5 -17.22 40.12 -32.64
CA LYS A 5 -17.67 41.51 -32.43
C LYS A 5 -19.18 41.46 -32.27
N TYR A 6 -19.67 41.52 -31.02
CA TYR A 6 -20.71 42.47 -30.59
C TYR A 6 -21.13 42.23 -29.13
N SER A 7 -21.40 43.34 -28.43
CA SER A 7 -21.99 43.49 -27.09
C SER A 7 -21.08 43.27 -25.86
N SER A 8 -20.15 44.21 -25.64
CA SER A 8 -19.78 44.63 -24.29
C SER A 8 -20.50 45.95 -24.01
N SER A 9 -21.38 45.94 -23.02
CA SER A 9 -21.94 47.13 -22.39
C SER A 9 -20.82 48.03 -21.86
N ARG A 10 -21.03 49.34 -21.99
CA ARG A 10 -20.14 50.42 -21.54
C ARG A 10 -19.94 50.33 -20.03
N ILE A 11 -18.83 49.73 -19.61
CA ILE A 11 -18.12 50.14 -18.40
C ILE A 11 -17.30 51.35 -18.84
N THR A 12 -17.41 52.46 -18.13
CA THR A 12 -16.65 53.68 -18.46
C THR A 12 -15.14 53.37 -18.40
N GLU A 13 -14.35 53.86 -19.35
CA GLU A 13 -12.90 53.57 -19.40
C GLU A 13 -12.19 53.98 -18.10
N GLN A 14 -12.72 54.97 -17.39
CA GLN A 14 -12.26 55.39 -16.06
C GLN A 14 -12.45 54.34 -14.96
N GLU A 15 -13.55 53.56 -14.96
CA GLU A 15 -13.76 52.48 -13.97
C GLU A 15 -12.87 51.27 -14.24
N LYS A 16 -12.56 50.97 -15.51
CA LYS A 16 -11.58 49.93 -15.86
C LYS A 16 -10.18 50.33 -15.43
N GLU A 17 -9.78 51.59 -15.67
CA GLU A 17 -8.49 52.10 -15.22
C GLU A 17 -8.34 52.12 -13.70
N ASN A 18 -9.40 52.45 -12.95
CA ASN A 18 -9.35 52.50 -11.49
C ASN A 18 -9.22 51.10 -10.85
N VAL A 19 -9.84 50.06 -11.42
CA VAL A 19 -9.65 48.66 -10.97
C VAL A 19 -8.27 48.11 -11.37
N LEU A 20 -7.71 48.55 -12.51
CA LEU A 20 -6.35 48.21 -12.95
C LEU A 20 -5.24 48.91 -12.14
N LYS A 21 -5.53 50.06 -11.52
CA LYS A 21 -4.62 50.82 -10.65
C LYS A 21 -4.66 50.38 -9.18
N ASP A 22 -5.59 49.50 -8.80
CA ASP A 22 -5.73 49.00 -7.43
C ASP A 22 -4.52 48.09 -7.06
N PRO A 23 -3.68 48.48 -6.06
CA PRO A 23 -2.44 47.75 -5.74
C PRO A 23 -2.68 46.29 -5.31
N GLY A 24 -3.85 45.98 -4.76
CA GLY A 24 -4.25 44.61 -4.42
C GLY A 24 -4.52 43.73 -5.66
N PHE A 25 -5.12 44.29 -6.71
CA PHE A 25 -5.45 43.57 -7.95
C PHE A 25 -4.21 43.34 -8.82
N GLN A 26 -3.31 44.32 -8.90
CA GLN A 26 -2.03 44.15 -9.62
C GLN A 26 -1.15 43.06 -8.99
N LYS A 27 -1.07 42.99 -7.65
CA LYS A 27 -0.29 41.97 -6.95
C LYS A 27 -0.86 40.57 -7.17
N LYS A 28 -2.19 40.42 -7.14
CA LYS A 28 -2.89 39.14 -7.39
C LYS A 28 -2.77 38.68 -8.86
N SER A 29 -2.90 39.60 -9.81
CA SER A 29 -2.67 39.36 -11.24
C SER A 29 -1.23 38.91 -11.53
N LYS A 30 -0.23 39.58 -10.92
CA LYS A 30 1.19 39.23 -11.07
C LYS A 30 1.50 37.84 -10.50
N ILE A 31 0.93 37.47 -9.36
CA ILE A 31 1.08 36.13 -8.76
C ILE A 31 0.45 35.05 -9.65
N ILE A 32 -0.76 35.26 -10.17
CA ILE A 32 -1.43 34.31 -11.08
C ILE A 32 -0.61 34.10 -12.35
N LYS A 33 -0.04 35.18 -12.91
CA LYS A 33 0.81 35.12 -14.11
C LYS A 33 2.11 34.35 -13.87
N ILE A 34 2.75 34.57 -12.71
CA ILE A 34 3.94 33.82 -12.30
C ILE A 34 3.60 32.34 -12.06
N MET A 35 2.48 32.03 -11.40
CA MET A 35 2.06 30.65 -11.17
C MET A 35 1.73 29.92 -12.47
N SER A 36 1.06 30.58 -13.44
CA SER A 36 0.82 29.98 -14.76
C SER A 36 2.12 29.72 -15.53
N GLU A 37 3.08 30.65 -15.49
CA GLU A 37 4.38 30.46 -16.14
C GLU A 37 5.20 29.34 -15.49
N VAL A 38 5.16 29.20 -14.17
CA VAL A 38 5.82 28.11 -13.45
C VAL A 38 5.16 26.77 -13.76
N PHE A 39 3.83 26.73 -13.88
CA PHE A 39 3.08 25.52 -14.22
C PHE A 39 3.36 25.09 -15.67
N ASP A 40 3.40 26.02 -16.62
CA ASP A 40 3.75 25.75 -18.01
C ASP A 40 5.20 25.31 -18.17
N LYS A 41 6.15 25.91 -17.43
CA LYS A 41 7.55 25.45 -17.41
C LYS A 41 7.69 24.03 -16.86
N LYS A 42 6.97 23.69 -15.77
CA LYS A 42 6.95 22.32 -15.22
C LYS A 42 6.34 21.32 -16.22
N LYS A 43 5.26 21.71 -16.91
CA LYS A 43 4.58 20.89 -17.92
C LYS A 43 5.45 20.67 -19.16
N GLN A 44 6.18 21.69 -19.62
CA GLN A 44 7.12 21.54 -20.74
C GLN A 44 8.32 20.66 -20.35
N ALA A 45 8.83 20.78 -19.12
CA ALA A 45 9.91 19.94 -18.62
C ALA A 45 9.50 18.45 -18.52
N SER A 46 8.28 18.16 -18.05
CA SER A 46 7.77 16.78 -18.00
C SER A 46 7.57 16.17 -19.39
N ILE A 47 6.99 16.93 -20.34
CA ILE A 47 6.84 16.50 -21.75
C ILE A 47 8.20 16.24 -22.40
N LYS A 48 9.20 17.11 -22.16
CA LYS A 48 10.56 16.95 -22.71
C LYS A 48 11.23 15.68 -22.17
N LYS A 49 11.02 15.35 -20.88
CA LYS A 49 11.52 14.14 -20.23
C LYS A 49 10.84 12.87 -20.76
N GLN A 50 9.54 12.94 -21.02
CA GLN A 50 8.77 11.84 -21.60
C GLN A 50 9.19 11.56 -23.06
N ASN A 51 9.39 12.61 -23.86
CA ASN A 51 9.84 12.48 -25.24
C ASN A 51 11.28 11.98 -25.38
N SER A 52 12.16 12.29 -24.42
CA SER A 52 13.53 11.76 -24.39
C SER A 52 13.55 10.27 -24.05
N GLN A 53 12.75 9.83 -23.07
CA GLN A 53 12.59 8.40 -22.76
C GLN A 53 12.00 7.59 -23.93
N VAL A 54 11.04 8.15 -24.67
CA VAL A 54 10.47 7.50 -25.87
C VAL A 54 11.50 7.42 -27.00
N LYS A 55 12.38 8.43 -27.15
CA LYS A 55 13.46 8.40 -28.15
C LYS A 55 14.53 7.35 -27.82
N GLU A 56 14.97 7.26 -26.57
CA GLU A 56 15.89 6.20 -26.11
C GLU A 56 15.28 4.80 -26.32
N GLN A 57 13.99 4.62 -26.04
CA GLN A 57 13.30 3.34 -26.28
C GLN A 57 13.24 2.97 -27.77
N LYS A 58 13.01 3.94 -28.66
CA LYS A 58 13.01 3.70 -30.12
C LYS A 58 14.41 3.40 -30.66
N GLN A 59 15.45 4.06 -30.15
CA GLN A 59 16.84 3.74 -30.52
C GLN A 59 17.23 2.33 -30.07
N ASN A 60 16.91 1.95 -28.84
CA ASN A 60 17.18 0.60 -28.31
C ASN A 60 16.36 -0.51 -29.02
N GLN A 61 15.21 -0.18 -29.58
CA GLN A 61 14.43 -1.09 -30.42
C GLN A 61 15.08 -1.29 -31.80
N ASN A 62 15.54 -0.21 -32.44
CA ASN A 62 16.16 -0.31 -33.76
C ASN A 62 17.51 -1.05 -33.71
N GLU A 63 18.33 -0.85 -32.67
CA GLU A 63 19.59 -1.59 -32.49
C GLU A 63 19.39 -3.11 -32.24
N ASN A 64 18.20 -3.54 -31.81
CA ASN A 64 17.89 -4.97 -31.62
C ASN A 64 17.35 -5.65 -32.88
N ILE A 65 16.99 -4.89 -33.92
CA ILE A 65 16.46 -5.45 -35.18
C ILE A 65 17.59 -5.98 -36.08
N ASP A 66 18.81 -5.45 -35.94
CA ASP A 66 19.95 -5.79 -36.80
C ASP A 66 20.81 -6.97 -36.31
N LYS A 67 20.41 -7.65 -35.22
CA LYS A 67 21.04 -8.92 -34.84
C LYS A 67 20.51 -10.04 -35.74
N PRO A 68 21.38 -10.85 -36.37
CA PRO A 68 20.92 -11.98 -37.15
C PRO A 68 20.02 -12.84 -36.26
N LEU A 69 18.83 -13.16 -36.77
CA LEU A 69 17.83 -14.02 -36.13
C LEU A 69 18.48 -15.39 -35.86
N ILE A 70 19.22 -15.49 -34.76
CA ILE A 70 19.55 -16.77 -34.11
C ILE A 70 18.21 -17.47 -34.04
N LYS A 71 18.07 -18.57 -34.77
CA LYS A 71 16.90 -19.43 -34.85
C LYS A 71 16.46 -19.69 -33.41
N LYS A 72 15.56 -18.86 -32.88
CA LYS A 72 15.09 -18.94 -31.49
C LYS A 72 14.33 -20.24 -31.47
N VAL A 73 14.98 -21.29 -30.95
CA VAL A 73 14.32 -22.56 -30.68
C VAL A 73 13.15 -22.18 -29.79
N PHE A 74 11.95 -22.21 -30.35
CA PHE A 74 10.76 -21.68 -29.69
C PHE A 74 10.60 -22.39 -28.34
N GLU A 75 10.12 -21.63 -27.35
CA GLU A 75 9.79 -22.15 -26.03
C GLU A 75 8.55 -23.04 -26.17
N ASP A 76 8.62 -24.27 -25.67
CA ASP A 76 7.47 -25.18 -25.65
C ASP A 76 6.44 -24.67 -24.63
N SER A 77 5.39 -24.01 -25.13
CA SER A 77 4.38 -23.34 -24.29
C SER A 77 3.67 -24.30 -23.34
N ASN A 78 3.47 -25.56 -23.74
CA ASN A 78 2.83 -26.58 -22.90
C ASN A 78 3.73 -26.97 -21.72
N LEU A 79 5.03 -27.15 -21.97
CA LEU A 79 6.00 -27.48 -20.93
C LEU A 79 6.14 -26.34 -19.94
N THR A 80 6.21 -25.09 -20.41
CA THR A 80 6.38 -23.95 -19.50
C THR A 80 5.12 -23.65 -18.69
N ASN A 81 3.93 -23.88 -19.26
CA ASN A 81 2.68 -23.84 -18.50
C ASN A 81 2.62 -24.93 -17.43
N LEU A 82 3.05 -26.17 -17.73
CA LEU A 82 3.07 -27.27 -16.78
C LEU A 82 4.01 -26.99 -15.61
N GLN A 83 5.25 -26.57 -15.90
CA GLN A 83 6.24 -26.22 -14.87
C GLN A 83 5.78 -25.04 -14.01
N PHE A 84 5.15 -24.03 -14.62
CA PHE A 84 4.58 -22.91 -13.88
C PHE A 84 3.42 -23.33 -12.97
N SER A 85 2.56 -24.26 -13.41
CA SER A 85 1.51 -24.84 -12.58
C SER A 85 2.08 -25.65 -11.41
N ARG A 86 3.19 -26.39 -11.60
CA ARG A 86 3.89 -27.08 -10.51
C ARG A 86 4.39 -26.10 -9.44
N ILE A 87 5.00 -24.98 -9.83
CA ILE A 87 5.40 -23.93 -8.88
C ILE A 87 4.22 -23.44 -8.05
N LYS A 88 3.07 -23.19 -8.70
CA LYS A 88 1.86 -22.75 -7.99
C LYS A 88 1.38 -23.77 -6.98
N ILE A 89 1.37 -25.06 -7.33
CA ILE A 89 0.97 -26.13 -6.40
C ILE A 89 1.88 -26.14 -5.16
N PHE A 90 3.20 -26.02 -5.33
CA PHE A 90 4.13 -26.00 -4.20
C PHE A 90 4.09 -24.70 -3.37
N GLU A 91 3.80 -23.55 -3.99
CA GLU A 91 3.54 -22.31 -3.24
C GLU A 91 2.25 -22.42 -2.41
N TYR A 92 1.16 -22.93 -3.00
CA TYR A 92 -0.09 -23.12 -2.26
C TYR A 92 0.07 -24.13 -1.12
N SER A 93 0.77 -25.24 -1.34
CA SER A 93 1.01 -26.23 -0.28
C SER A 93 1.92 -25.69 0.83
N SER A 94 2.97 -24.93 0.49
CA SER A 94 3.81 -24.26 1.49
C SER A 94 3.01 -23.22 2.28
N SER A 95 2.15 -22.45 1.61
CA SER A 95 1.30 -21.46 2.27
C SER A 95 0.28 -22.08 3.21
N THR A 96 -0.36 -23.19 2.85
CA THR A 96 -1.35 -23.86 3.71
C THR A 96 -0.69 -24.50 4.93
N LEU A 97 0.50 -25.08 4.77
CA LEU A 97 1.28 -25.59 5.90
C LEU A 97 1.76 -24.46 6.81
N ALA A 98 2.20 -23.34 6.24
CA ALA A 98 2.61 -22.16 7.00
C ALA A 98 1.44 -21.56 7.82
N THR A 99 0.26 -21.40 7.22
CA THR A 99 -0.93 -20.89 7.94
C THR A 99 -1.35 -21.85 9.04
N MET A 100 -1.40 -23.15 8.75
CA MET A 100 -1.72 -24.17 9.75
C MET A 100 -0.73 -24.13 10.92
N GLY A 101 0.57 -24.02 10.65
CA GLY A 101 1.59 -23.91 11.68
C GLY A 101 1.46 -22.66 12.55
N VAL A 102 1.20 -21.49 11.95
CA VAL A 102 1.00 -20.22 12.70
C VAL A 102 -0.28 -20.28 13.54
N LEU A 103 -1.38 -20.80 12.99
CA LEU A 103 -2.65 -20.95 13.72
C LEU A 103 -2.52 -21.92 14.89
N LEU A 104 -1.92 -23.09 14.68
CA LEU A 104 -1.66 -24.05 15.76
C LEU A 104 -0.70 -23.49 16.80
N SER A 105 0.31 -22.71 16.39
CA SER A 105 1.20 -22.01 17.32
C SER A 105 0.45 -20.99 18.18
N ALA A 106 -0.52 -20.26 17.64
CA ALA A 106 -1.33 -19.33 18.40
C ALA A 106 -2.24 -20.06 19.41
N ILE A 107 -2.85 -21.19 18.99
CA ILE A 107 -3.67 -22.04 19.86
C ILE A 107 -2.79 -22.63 20.99
N SER A 108 -1.61 -23.14 20.65
CA SER A 108 -0.66 -23.69 21.63
C SER A 108 -0.26 -22.66 22.67
N PHE A 109 0.01 -21.42 22.23
CA PHE A 109 0.33 -20.30 23.12
C PHE A 109 -0.80 -19.99 24.11
N GLU A 110 -2.06 -20.01 23.66
CA GLU A 110 -3.23 -19.80 24.54
C GLU A 110 -3.42 -20.93 25.55
N LEU A 111 -3.23 -22.17 25.12
CA LEU A 111 -3.35 -23.33 26.01
C LEU A 111 -2.26 -23.33 27.10
N GLU A 112 -1.02 -22.97 26.74
CA GLU A 112 0.10 -22.87 27.68
C GLU A 112 -0.08 -21.69 28.66
N THR A 113 -0.65 -20.58 28.19
CA THR A 113 -0.90 -19.40 29.03
C THR A 113 -1.98 -19.66 30.07
N ASN A 114 -3.02 -20.43 29.75
CA ASN A 114 -4.14 -20.70 30.67
C ASN A 114 -3.89 -21.83 31.67
N GLN A 115 -2.75 -22.54 31.60
CA GLN A 115 -2.34 -23.65 32.49
C GLN A 115 -3.36 -24.81 32.66
N SER A 116 -4.50 -24.79 31.98
CA SER A 116 -5.62 -25.71 32.22
C SER A 116 -5.54 -27.02 31.41
N HIS A 117 -4.75 -27.06 30.33
CA HIS A 117 -4.74 -28.19 29.38
C HIS A 117 -3.33 -28.58 28.90
N GLU A 118 -2.40 -28.80 29.82
CA GLU A 118 -1.03 -29.25 29.47
C GLU A 118 -1.03 -30.52 28.61
N ASN A 119 -1.95 -31.46 28.87
CA ASN A 119 -2.08 -32.72 28.14
C ASN A 119 -2.42 -32.52 26.65
N ILE A 120 -3.08 -31.42 26.30
CA ILE A 120 -3.45 -31.09 24.91
C ILE A 120 -2.35 -30.25 24.25
N SER A 121 -1.65 -29.41 25.01
CA SER A 121 -0.56 -28.57 24.47
C SER A 121 0.62 -29.38 23.90
N LYS A 122 1.06 -30.44 24.61
CA LYS A 122 2.20 -31.28 24.22
C LYS A 122 2.04 -31.96 22.85
N PRO A 123 0.92 -32.65 22.53
CA PRO A 123 0.73 -33.25 21.21
C PRO A 123 0.60 -32.22 20.09
N ILE A 124 0.01 -31.03 20.36
CA ILE A 124 -0.07 -29.95 19.37
C ILE A 124 1.33 -29.49 18.94
N LEU A 125 2.29 -29.38 19.87
CA LEU A 125 3.67 -29.02 19.55
C LEU A 125 4.35 -30.05 18.62
N TRP A 126 4.05 -31.34 18.76
CA TRP A 126 4.54 -32.38 17.83
C TRP A 126 3.93 -32.25 16.44
N VAL A 127 2.63 -31.92 16.35
CA VAL A 127 1.98 -31.66 15.05
C VAL A 127 2.59 -30.44 14.36
N ILE A 128 2.88 -29.36 15.12
CA ILE A 128 3.57 -28.17 14.60
C ILE A 128 4.96 -28.55 14.07
N PHE A 129 5.72 -29.37 14.81
CA PHE A 129 7.05 -29.83 14.42
C PHE A 129 7.01 -30.62 13.09
N ILE A 130 6.09 -31.58 12.96
CA ILE A 130 5.92 -32.37 11.72
C ILE A 130 5.50 -31.48 10.55
N SER A 131 4.54 -30.57 10.77
CA SER A 131 4.09 -29.61 9.75
C SER A 131 5.23 -28.70 9.29
N CYS A 132 6.11 -28.30 10.21
CA CYS A 132 7.28 -27.49 9.91
C CYS A 132 8.29 -28.24 9.03
N ILE A 133 8.58 -29.51 9.33
CA ILE A 133 9.45 -30.35 8.50
C ILE A 133 8.86 -30.48 7.09
N LEU A 134 7.55 -30.73 6.99
CA LEU A 134 6.88 -30.83 5.70
C LEU A 134 6.96 -29.51 4.92
N ASN A 135 6.78 -28.37 5.58
CA ASN A 135 6.90 -27.06 4.95
C ASN A 135 8.34 -26.74 4.49
N ALA A 136 9.34 -27.20 5.24
CA ALA A 136 10.74 -27.08 4.87
C ALA A 136 11.06 -27.92 3.61
N LEU A 137 10.52 -29.13 3.54
CA LEU A 137 10.64 -29.99 2.36
C LEU A 137 9.95 -29.39 1.12
N THR A 138 8.71 -28.90 1.25
CA THR A 138 8.00 -28.26 0.14
C THR A 138 8.73 -27.01 -0.35
N THR A 139 9.36 -26.24 0.54
CA THR A 139 10.20 -25.09 0.17
C THR A 139 11.38 -25.50 -0.72
N VAL A 140 12.07 -26.60 -0.40
CA VAL A 140 13.18 -27.09 -1.23
C VAL A 140 12.69 -27.53 -2.62
N VAL A 141 11.60 -28.30 -2.66
CA VAL A 141 11.00 -28.77 -3.93
C VAL A 141 10.48 -27.60 -4.78
N ARG A 142 9.98 -26.55 -4.15
CA ARG A 142 9.55 -25.31 -4.81
C ARG A 142 10.71 -24.61 -5.53
N TYR A 143 11.87 -24.46 -4.88
CA TYR A 143 13.06 -23.88 -5.53
C TYR A 143 13.59 -24.75 -6.67
N GLN A 144 13.52 -26.08 -6.55
CA GLN A 144 13.83 -26.99 -7.65
C GLN A 144 12.86 -26.77 -8.83
N SER A 145 11.56 -26.65 -8.56
CA SER A 145 10.55 -26.37 -9.58
C SER A 145 10.75 -25.01 -10.27
N ILE A 146 11.21 -24.00 -9.54
CA ILE A 146 11.56 -22.68 -10.10
C ILE A 146 12.77 -22.79 -11.05
N LEU A 147 13.79 -23.55 -10.66
CA LEU A 147 14.95 -23.81 -11.51
C LEU A 147 14.54 -24.55 -12.80
N ASP A 148 13.69 -25.57 -12.69
CA ASP A 148 13.20 -26.32 -13.85
C ASP A 148 12.34 -25.45 -14.78
N TYR A 149 11.54 -24.54 -14.22
CA TYR A 149 10.82 -23.53 -15.01
C TYR A 149 11.78 -22.60 -15.75
N GLN A 150 12.84 -22.13 -15.11
CA GLN A 150 13.86 -21.28 -15.76
C GLN A 150 14.63 -22.01 -16.87
N LYS A 151 14.93 -23.31 -16.67
CA LYS A 151 15.50 -24.19 -17.71
C LYS A 151 14.56 -24.36 -18.89
N SER A 152 13.26 -24.58 -18.64
CA SER A 152 12.26 -24.73 -19.71
C SER A 152 12.11 -23.47 -20.58
N ARG A 153 12.36 -22.30 -20.00
CA ARG A 153 12.38 -21.01 -20.69
C ARG A 153 13.72 -20.66 -21.34
N LYS A 154 14.73 -21.53 -21.21
CA LYS A 154 16.09 -21.34 -21.73
C LYS A 154 16.75 -20.06 -21.22
N GLU A 155 16.31 -19.55 -20.06
CA GLU A 155 16.98 -18.44 -19.37
C GLU A 155 18.27 -18.90 -18.70
N VAL A 156 18.34 -20.20 -18.36
CA VAL A 156 19.47 -20.83 -17.70
C VAL A 156 19.80 -22.15 -18.42
N SER A 157 21.08 -22.52 -18.44
CA SER A 157 21.56 -23.78 -19.03
C SER A 157 20.94 -25.02 -18.35
N GLN A 158 20.68 -26.08 -19.11
CA GLN A 158 20.06 -27.31 -18.59
C GLN A 158 20.85 -27.97 -17.45
N ARG A 159 22.18 -27.81 -17.45
CA ARG A 159 23.09 -28.37 -16.43
C ARG A 159 23.24 -27.51 -15.19
N SER A 160 22.60 -26.34 -15.12
CA SER A 160 22.74 -25.45 -13.96
C SER A 160 22.11 -26.07 -12.71
N THR A 161 22.84 -25.99 -11.60
CA THR A 161 22.36 -26.31 -10.25
C THR A 161 22.00 -25.02 -9.50
N LEU A 162 21.21 -25.13 -8.43
CA LEU A 162 20.84 -24.01 -7.53
C LEU A 162 22.04 -23.20 -7.01
N LEU A 163 23.19 -23.86 -6.85
CA LEU A 163 24.44 -23.22 -6.44
C LEU A 163 24.96 -22.25 -7.50
N ASN A 164 24.97 -22.66 -8.77
CA ASN A 164 25.50 -21.85 -9.86
C ASN A 164 24.59 -20.65 -10.21
N THR A 165 23.29 -20.75 -9.92
CA THR A 165 22.33 -19.67 -10.17
C THR A 165 22.27 -18.63 -9.05
N GLY A 166 22.97 -18.85 -7.93
CA GLY A 166 22.94 -17.98 -6.74
C GLY A 166 21.63 -18.04 -5.95
N GLN A 167 20.67 -18.88 -6.34
CA GLN A 167 19.36 -18.99 -5.66
C GLN A 167 19.45 -19.69 -4.30
N ILE A 168 20.57 -20.35 -4.01
CA ILE A 168 20.80 -21.03 -2.74
C ILE A 168 20.71 -20.08 -1.54
N TYR A 169 21.12 -18.81 -1.66
CA TYR A 169 21.04 -17.85 -0.56
C TYR A 169 19.58 -17.51 -0.20
N HIS A 170 18.73 -17.37 -1.21
CA HIS A 170 17.30 -17.17 -1.00
C HIS A 170 16.63 -18.41 -0.38
N LEU A 171 17.05 -19.61 -0.80
CA LEU A 171 16.60 -20.86 -0.21
C LEU A 171 16.99 -20.96 1.27
N ILE A 172 18.26 -20.69 1.62
CA ILE A 172 18.74 -20.79 3.01
C ILE A 172 18.01 -19.80 3.91
N LEU A 173 17.83 -18.55 3.48
CA LEU A 173 17.11 -17.54 4.26
C LEU A 173 15.66 -17.97 4.52
N GLU A 174 14.96 -18.43 3.49
CA GLU A 174 13.59 -18.92 3.62
C GLU A 174 13.50 -20.17 4.49
N PHE A 175 14.48 -21.07 4.38
CA PHE A 175 14.57 -22.28 5.19
C PHE A 175 14.77 -21.97 6.68
N ILE A 176 15.65 -21.02 7.01
CA ILE A 176 15.83 -20.53 8.38
C ILE A 176 14.51 -20.00 8.94
N LEU A 177 13.78 -19.20 8.15
CA LEU A 177 12.51 -18.63 8.58
C LEU A 177 11.43 -19.72 8.77
N VAL A 178 11.38 -20.71 7.89
CA VAL A 178 10.45 -21.85 8.01
C VAL A 178 10.76 -22.70 9.24
N ILE A 179 12.03 -22.91 9.58
CA ILE A 179 12.44 -23.71 10.76
C ILE A 179 12.07 -23.08 12.08
N ILE A 180 11.91 -21.76 12.18
CA ILE A 180 11.57 -21.12 13.46
C ILE A 180 10.13 -21.47 13.86
N HIS A 181 9.94 -22.27 14.91
CA HIS A 181 8.63 -22.65 15.46
C HIS A 181 8.77 -23.04 16.93
N PRO A 182 7.70 -22.93 17.74
CA PRO A 182 7.70 -23.48 19.11
C PRO A 182 7.88 -24.99 19.03
N SER A 183 8.80 -25.54 19.83
CA SER A 183 9.22 -26.93 19.73
C SER A 183 8.87 -27.71 21.00
N PRO A 184 8.58 -29.01 20.89
CA PRO A 184 8.30 -29.86 22.05
C PRO A 184 9.53 -30.07 22.94
N PHE A 185 10.75 -29.80 22.44
CA PHE A 185 12.00 -29.99 23.19
C PHE A 185 12.30 -28.86 24.19
N LEU A 186 11.73 -27.68 23.98
CA LEU A 186 12.01 -26.48 24.79
C LEU A 186 10.94 -26.21 25.87
N ILE A 187 10.13 -27.22 26.19
CA ILE A 187 9.07 -27.10 27.21
C ILE A 187 9.70 -26.81 28.57
N GLY A 188 9.19 -25.78 29.26
CA GLY A 188 9.58 -25.44 30.63
C GLY A 188 10.89 -24.66 30.76
N GLN A 189 11.65 -24.44 29.68
CA GLN A 189 12.83 -23.58 29.72
C GLN A 189 12.42 -22.09 29.71
N LYS A 190 12.99 -21.32 30.65
CA LYS A 190 12.63 -19.93 30.92
C LYS A 190 13.83 -19.01 30.74
N PHE A 191 13.56 -17.83 30.21
CA PHE A 191 14.49 -16.71 30.11
C PHE A 191 13.99 -15.58 31.02
N THR A 192 14.71 -15.30 32.12
CA THR A 192 14.39 -14.23 33.06
C THR A 192 15.06 -12.93 32.63
N PHE A 193 14.33 -11.83 32.72
CA PHE A 193 14.90 -10.49 32.52
C PHE A 193 14.28 -9.51 33.51
N VAL A 194 15.03 -8.45 33.83
CA VAL A 194 14.54 -7.38 34.70
C VAL A 194 13.86 -6.34 33.82
N ASN A 195 12.55 -6.15 34.00
CA ASN A 195 11.85 -5.11 33.28
C ASN A 195 12.15 -3.73 33.91
N SER A 196 13.21 -3.10 33.44
CA SER A 196 13.66 -1.78 33.94
C SER A 196 12.81 -0.62 33.40
N TRP A 197 12.00 -0.89 32.37
CA TRP A 197 11.27 0.11 31.57
C TRP A 197 9.79 0.21 31.93
N ALA A 198 9.32 -0.68 32.79
CA ALA A 198 8.06 -0.52 33.47
C ALA A 198 8.36 0.31 34.74
N GLY A 199 7.52 1.30 35.04
CA GLY A 199 7.78 2.31 36.08
C GLY A 199 8.09 1.73 37.48
N PRO A 200 8.28 2.57 38.51
CA PRO A 200 8.76 2.14 39.83
C PRO A 200 7.90 1.04 40.52
N ILE A 201 6.66 0.82 40.07
CA ILE A 201 5.72 -0.16 40.62
C ILE A 201 5.91 -1.58 40.03
N THR A 202 6.69 -1.72 38.94
CA THR A 202 6.77 -2.95 38.12
C THR A 202 8.18 -3.44 37.82
N GLN A 203 9.18 -3.00 38.59
CA GLN A 203 10.54 -3.55 38.57
C GLN A 203 10.60 -4.98 39.16
N GLN A 204 9.80 -5.89 38.62
CA GLN A 204 9.79 -7.29 38.97
C GLN A 204 10.58 -8.10 37.94
N GLN A 205 11.18 -9.20 38.39
CA GLN A 205 11.77 -10.19 37.50
C GLN A 205 10.65 -10.90 36.75
N VAL A 206 10.58 -10.70 35.44
CA VAL A 206 9.60 -11.34 34.58
C VAL A 206 10.31 -12.36 33.70
N HIS A 207 9.63 -13.45 33.34
CA HIS A 207 10.21 -14.52 32.54
C HIS A 207 9.41 -14.80 31.27
N TYR A 208 10.11 -14.90 30.15
CA TYR A 208 9.59 -15.45 28.90
C TYR A 208 9.91 -16.94 28.80
N PHE A 209 9.01 -17.72 28.20
CA PHE A 209 9.35 -19.07 27.76
C PHE A 209 9.99 -19.02 26.36
N TYR A 210 10.94 -19.91 26.09
CA TYR A 210 11.56 -19.97 24.76
C TYR A 210 10.52 -20.21 23.64
N ASN A 211 9.49 -21.00 23.93
CA ASN A 211 8.40 -21.25 22.98
C ASN A 211 7.58 -19.99 22.65
N GLU A 212 7.47 -19.01 23.55
CA GLU A 212 6.80 -17.73 23.29
C GLU A 212 7.61 -16.86 22.33
N ILE A 213 8.94 -16.86 22.50
CA ILE A 213 9.82 -16.11 21.60
C ILE A 213 9.82 -16.76 20.21
N LEU A 214 9.84 -18.10 20.16
CA LEU A 214 9.78 -18.83 18.89
C LEU A 214 8.41 -18.71 18.21
N SER A 215 7.31 -18.64 18.97
CA SER A 215 5.99 -18.37 18.40
C SER A 215 5.89 -16.94 17.86
N LEU A 216 6.42 -15.95 18.58
CA LEU A 216 6.53 -14.56 18.11
C LEU A 216 7.31 -14.47 16.79
N LEU A 217 8.49 -15.09 16.71
CA LEU A 217 9.29 -15.11 15.48
C LEU A 217 8.60 -15.93 14.37
N GLY A 218 7.89 -17.00 14.73
CA GLY A 218 7.13 -17.85 13.82
C GLY A 218 6.01 -17.12 13.08
N ILE A 219 5.45 -16.04 13.64
CA ILE A 219 4.46 -15.17 12.97
C ILE A 219 5.05 -14.57 11.67
N CYS A 220 6.38 -14.37 11.58
CA CYS A 220 7.03 -13.87 10.36
C CYS A 220 6.70 -14.71 9.11
N LYS A 221 6.34 -15.99 9.27
CA LYS A 221 5.89 -16.88 8.18
C LYS A 221 4.66 -16.38 7.43
N LEU A 222 3.91 -15.40 7.96
CA LEU A 222 2.86 -14.70 7.23
C LEU A 222 3.36 -14.08 5.91
N PHE A 223 4.67 -13.81 5.77
CA PHE A 223 5.24 -13.39 4.48
C PHE A 223 5.01 -14.43 3.35
N ILE A 224 5.01 -15.74 3.66
CA ILE A 224 4.76 -16.82 2.68
C ILE A 224 3.32 -16.74 2.17
N VAL A 225 2.39 -16.41 3.06
CA VAL A 225 0.98 -16.21 2.74
C VAL A 225 0.82 -14.99 1.84
N VAL A 226 1.42 -13.86 2.22
CA VAL A 226 1.42 -12.63 1.40
C VAL A 226 2.02 -12.89 0.02
N ARG A 227 3.14 -13.61 -0.06
CA ARG A 227 3.75 -14.00 -1.34
C ARG A 227 2.79 -14.84 -2.17
N THR A 228 2.18 -15.87 -1.60
CA THR A 228 1.22 -16.74 -2.29
C THR A 228 0.01 -15.98 -2.81
N LEU A 229 -0.50 -15.01 -2.03
CA LEU A 229 -1.58 -14.12 -2.47
C LEU A 229 -1.16 -13.25 -3.66
N LEU A 230 0.09 -12.80 -3.74
CA LEU A 230 0.59 -12.06 -4.90
C LEU A 230 0.77 -12.98 -6.13
N LEU A 231 1.26 -14.20 -5.92
CA LEU A 231 1.50 -15.19 -6.99
C LEU A 231 0.20 -15.79 -7.57
N SER A 232 -0.91 -15.74 -6.82
CA SER A 232 -2.22 -16.19 -7.29
C SER A 232 -2.87 -15.23 -8.27
N THR A 233 -2.40 -13.98 -8.31
CA THR A 233 -3.00 -12.93 -9.14
C THR A 233 -2.75 -13.13 -10.64
N LYS A 234 -3.64 -12.55 -11.46
CA LYS A 234 -3.54 -12.58 -12.94
C LYS A 234 -2.19 -12.04 -13.45
N TRP A 235 -1.64 -11.05 -12.74
CA TRP A 235 -0.38 -10.37 -13.07
C TRP A 235 0.85 -11.26 -12.90
N PHE A 236 0.76 -12.31 -12.07
CA PHE A 236 1.77 -13.36 -11.96
C PHE A 236 1.30 -14.63 -12.68
N SER A 237 1.39 -14.60 -14.01
CA SER A 237 1.03 -15.71 -14.90
C SER A 237 2.10 -15.97 -15.94
N ASN A 238 2.15 -17.18 -16.52
CA ASN A 238 3.08 -17.49 -17.61
C ASN A 238 2.85 -16.57 -18.83
N SER A 239 1.59 -16.22 -19.09
CA SER A 239 1.24 -15.23 -20.13
C SER A 239 1.76 -13.84 -19.79
N SER A 240 1.61 -13.37 -18.55
CA SER A 240 2.17 -12.09 -18.10
C SER A 240 3.71 -12.06 -18.22
N ASN A 241 4.38 -13.16 -17.87
CA ASN A 241 5.83 -13.35 -18.07
C ASN A 241 6.24 -13.14 -19.53
N ARG A 242 5.55 -13.78 -20.48
CA ARG A 242 5.84 -13.63 -21.92
C ARG A 242 5.64 -12.18 -22.38
N VAL A 243 4.56 -11.53 -21.95
CA VAL A 243 4.27 -10.13 -22.30
C VAL A 243 5.34 -9.20 -21.74
N CYS A 244 5.69 -9.32 -20.46
CA CYS A 244 6.72 -8.48 -19.85
C CYS A 244 8.09 -8.67 -20.53
N ASN A 245 8.41 -9.92 -20.92
CA ASN A 245 9.65 -10.22 -21.64
C ASN A 245 9.70 -9.58 -23.05
N MET A 246 8.55 -9.42 -23.73
CA MET A 246 8.49 -8.64 -24.99
C MET A 246 8.88 -7.17 -24.80
N TYR A 247 8.63 -6.62 -23.60
CA TYR A 247 9.04 -5.26 -23.22
C TYR A 247 10.40 -5.23 -22.48
N GLY A 248 11.18 -6.33 -22.52
CA GLY A 248 12.52 -6.40 -21.94
C GLY A 248 12.56 -6.41 -20.41
N LYS A 249 11.46 -6.74 -19.73
CA LYS A 249 11.38 -6.73 -18.26
C LYS A 249 10.86 -8.06 -17.71
N LYS A 250 11.50 -8.62 -16.68
CA LYS A 250 10.97 -9.77 -15.95
C LYS A 250 9.95 -9.31 -14.90
N PRO A 251 8.77 -9.95 -14.78
CA PRO A 251 7.81 -9.57 -13.76
C PRO A 251 8.29 -10.03 -12.39
N ASN A 252 8.66 -9.07 -11.55
CA ASN A 252 8.99 -9.30 -10.14
C ASN A 252 7.75 -9.12 -9.26
N VAL A 253 7.82 -9.57 -8.00
CA VAL A 253 6.75 -9.34 -7.00
C VAL A 253 6.41 -7.85 -6.88
N LEU A 254 7.40 -6.97 -6.97
CA LEU A 254 7.19 -5.52 -6.97
C LEU A 254 6.38 -5.02 -8.18
N PHE A 255 6.53 -5.65 -9.36
CA PHE A 255 5.72 -5.33 -10.53
C PHE A 255 4.26 -5.74 -10.29
N VAL A 256 4.04 -6.93 -9.74
CA VAL A 256 2.70 -7.43 -9.39
C VAL A 256 2.03 -6.51 -8.38
N PHE A 257 2.73 -6.11 -7.32
CA PHE A 257 2.22 -5.17 -6.33
C PHE A 257 1.84 -3.82 -6.96
N LYS A 258 2.70 -3.25 -7.81
CA LYS A 258 2.40 -2.00 -8.55
C LYS A 258 1.19 -2.15 -9.46
N ALA A 259 1.07 -3.27 -10.17
CA ALA A 259 -0.07 -3.54 -11.05
C ALA A 259 -1.36 -3.70 -10.24
N LEU A 260 -1.32 -4.35 -9.08
CA LEU A 260 -2.46 -4.46 -8.17
C LEU A 260 -2.91 -3.09 -7.65
N MET A 261 -1.97 -2.28 -7.15
CA MET A 261 -2.25 -0.92 -6.68
C MET A 261 -2.82 -0.02 -7.77
N GLN A 262 -2.40 -0.20 -9.03
CA GLN A 262 -2.95 0.55 -10.15
C GLN A 262 -4.34 0.07 -10.57
N SER A 263 -4.61 -1.24 -10.46
CA SER A 263 -5.90 -1.81 -10.89
C SER A 263 -7.02 -1.58 -9.88
N ASN A 264 -6.79 -1.92 -8.61
CA ASN A 264 -7.78 -1.83 -7.53
C ASN A 264 -7.10 -1.39 -6.22
N PRO A 265 -6.76 -0.09 -6.07
CA PRO A 265 -5.99 0.41 -4.95
C PRO A 265 -6.68 0.16 -3.60
N TYR A 266 -7.98 0.43 -3.49
CA TYR A 266 -8.73 0.30 -2.23
C TYR A 266 -8.77 -1.13 -1.70
N LEU A 267 -9.02 -2.09 -2.58
CA LEU A 267 -9.03 -3.51 -2.22
C LEU A 267 -7.64 -3.95 -1.75
N CYS A 268 -6.59 -3.53 -2.46
CA CYS A 268 -5.21 -3.85 -2.10
C CYS A 268 -4.83 -3.27 -0.72
N LEU A 269 -5.16 -1.99 -0.48
CA LEU A 269 -4.91 -1.34 0.80
C LEU A 269 -5.70 -1.97 1.95
N PHE A 270 -6.97 -2.35 1.72
CA PHE A 270 -7.78 -3.05 2.72
C PHE A 270 -7.15 -4.38 3.15
N PHE A 271 -6.67 -5.19 2.19
CA PHE A 271 -6.00 -6.45 2.51
C PHE A 271 -4.66 -6.24 3.20
N VAL A 272 -3.84 -5.28 2.74
CA VAL A 272 -2.55 -4.97 3.38
C VAL A 272 -2.78 -4.52 4.82
N TYR A 273 -3.73 -3.60 5.06
CA TYR A 273 -4.07 -3.11 6.39
C TYR A 273 -4.54 -4.25 7.30
N SER A 274 -5.47 -5.08 6.82
CA SER A 274 -6.00 -6.22 7.59
C SER A 274 -4.92 -7.25 7.95
N ILE A 275 -4.02 -7.57 7.02
CA ILE A 275 -2.92 -8.51 7.28
C ILE A 275 -1.94 -7.93 8.31
N THR A 276 -1.57 -6.65 8.19
CA THR A 276 -0.68 -6.01 9.18
C THR A 276 -1.32 -5.92 10.56
N LEU A 277 -2.62 -5.65 10.64
CA LEU A 277 -3.37 -5.60 11.90
C LEU A 277 -3.37 -6.95 12.60
N ILE A 278 -3.64 -8.03 11.85
CA ILE A 278 -3.60 -9.40 12.37
C ILE A 278 -2.18 -9.72 12.87
N PHE A 279 -1.17 -9.49 12.03
CA PHE A 279 0.23 -9.75 12.34
C PHE A 279 0.67 -9.06 13.65
N PHE A 280 0.47 -7.74 13.74
CA PHE A 280 0.95 -6.96 14.88
C PHE A 280 0.10 -7.15 16.14
N GLY A 281 -1.20 -7.42 16.00
CA GLY A 281 -2.06 -7.70 17.15
C GLY A 281 -1.66 -8.99 17.87
N PHE A 282 -1.40 -10.06 17.11
CA PHE A 282 -0.85 -11.31 17.67
C PHE A 282 0.57 -11.12 18.23
N ALA A 283 1.44 -10.39 17.52
CA ALA A 283 2.80 -10.13 17.98
C ALA A 283 2.81 -9.36 19.32
N LEU A 284 1.98 -8.32 19.44
CA LEU A 284 1.86 -7.53 20.67
C LEU A 284 1.37 -8.39 21.84
N LYS A 285 0.34 -9.21 21.60
CA LYS A 285 -0.22 -10.13 22.60
C LYS A 285 0.83 -11.08 23.18
N ILE A 286 1.65 -11.69 22.32
CA ILE A 286 2.71 -12.61 22.72
C ILE A 286 3.85 -11.85 23.42
N SER A 287 4.19 -10.65 22.96
CA SER A 287 5.26 -9.86 23.58
C SER A 287 4.94 -9.43 25.02
N GLU A 288 3.67 -9.17 25.34
CA GLU A 288 3.22 -8.77 26.68
C GLU A 288 2.79 -9.99 27.54
N ALA A 289 2.95 -11.22 27.04
CA ALA A 289 2.68 -12.48 27.74
C ALA A 289 3.20 -12.56 29.20
N PRO A 290 4.44 -12.16 29.50
CA PRO A 290 5.01 -12.44 30.80
C PRO A 290 4.41 -11.55 31.90
N LEU A 291 3.80 -10.41 31.55
CA LEU A 291 3.14 -9.50 32.50
C LEU A 291 1.73 -9.95 32.90
N TYR A 292 1.09 -10.82 32.12
CA TYR A 292 -0.19 -11.43 32.52
C TYR A 292 -0.03 -12.29 33.77
N ARG A 293 1.12 -12.95 33.90
CA ARG A 293 1.45 -13.87 35.00
C ARG A 293 1.68 -13.14 36.31
N THR A 294 2.09 -11.88 36.25
CA THR A 294 2.34 -11.03 37.44
C THR A 294 1.11 -10.20 37.84
N GLY A 295 -0.05 -10.42 37.20
CA GLY A 295 -1.32 -9.79 37.56
C GLY A 295 -1.63 -8.47 36.85
N GLN A 296 -0.81 -8.04 35.88
CA GLN A 296 -1.11 -6.86 35.07
C GLN A 296 -2.04 -7.22 33.90
N VAL A 297 -3.23 -6.61 33.86
CA VAL A 297 -4.38 -7.07 33.06
C VAL A 297 -4.53 -6.42 31.68
N GLY A 298 -3.72 -5.42 31.32
CA GLY A 298 -3.94 -4.59 30.13
C GLY A 298 -4.15 -5.36 28.83
N PHE A 299 -3.32 -6.37 28.54
CA PHE A 299 -3.36 -7.13 27.29
C PHE A 299 -3.86 -8.57 27.44
N LYS A 300 -4.60 -8.90 28.51
CA LYS A 300 -5.13 -10.27 28.70
C LYS A 300 -6.07 -10.71 27.57
N SER A 301 -6.84 -9.79 26.99
CA SER A 301 -7.71 -10.06 25.83
C SER A 301 -7.02 -9.70 24.51
N TYR A 302 -7.26 -10.52 23.47
CA TYR A 302 -6.88 -10.21 22.09
C TYR A 302 -7.49 -8.89 21.61
N ALA A 303 -8.72 -8.58 22.03
CA ALA A 303 -9.42 -7.36 21.64
C ALA A 303 -8.62 -6.11 22.04
N ASN A 304 -8.01 -6.09 23.23
CA ASN A 304 -7.20 -4.96 23.70
C ASN A 304 -5.91 -4.81 22.88
N SER A 305 -5.30 -5.94 22.47
CA SER A 305 -4.11 -5.93 21.62
C SER A 305 -4.45 -5.37 20.23
N PHE A 306 -5.52 -5.87 19.60
CA PHE A 306 -5.97 -5.35 18.31
C PHE A 306 -6.40 -3.88 18.38
N TRP A 307 -7.13 -3.50 19.42
CA TRP A 307 -7.52 -2.11 19.68
C TRP A 307 -6.30 -1.19 19.75
N THR A 308 -5.28 -1.57 20.52
CA THR A 308 -4.03 -0.80 20.65
C THR A 308 -3.34 -0.64 19.30
N ILE A 309 -3.27 -1.71 18.49
CA ILE A 309 -2.70 -1.64 17.14
C ILE A 309 -3.53 -0.73 16.21
N ILE A 310 -4.86 -0.82 16.23
CA ILE A 310 -5.74 0.03 15.42
C ILE A 310 -5.52 1.51 15.77
N VAL A 311 -5.59 1.85 17.06
CA VAL A 311 -5.44 3.22 17.57
C VAL A 311 -4.04 3.78 17.30
N THR A 312 -3.02 2.92 17.32
CA THR A 312 -1.63 3.27 16.99
C THR A 312 -1.45 3.48 15.49
N MET A 313 -1.93 2.57 14.63
CA MET A 313 -1.81 2.68 13.17
C MET A 313 -2.57 3.90 12.61
N THR A 314 -3.69 4.24 13.24
CA THR A 314 -4.48 5.45 12.93
C THR A 314 -3.90 6.72 13.56
N THR A 315 -2.79 6.62 14.29
CA THR A 315 -2.09 7.73 14.95
C THR A 315 -2.93 8.49 16.00
N ILE A 316 -4.01 7.89 16.49
CA ILE A 316 -4.87 8.49 17.53
C ILE A 316 -4.19 8.42 18.90
N GLY A 317 -3.71 7.23 19.28
CA GLY A 317 -2.94 7.03 20.51
C GLY A 317 -3.64 7.43 21.82
N TYR A 318 -4.83 6.89 22.13
CA TYR A 318 -5.56 7.21 23.37
C TYR A 318 -4.75 6.97 24.65
N GLY A 319 -3.88 5.95 24.66
CA GLY A 319 -3.01 5.63 25.81
C GLY A 319 -3.73 4.88 26.94
N ASP A 320 -4.92 4.35 26.69
CA ASP A 320 -5.66 3.46 27.59
C ASP A 320 -4.95 2.12 27.79
N PHE A 321 -4.36 1.58 26.72
CA PHE A 321 -3.47 0.43 26.76
C PHE A 321 -2.15 0.75 26.07
N TYR A 322 -1.03 0.45 26.71
CA TYR A 322 0.31 0.64 26.16
C TYR A 322 1.27 -0.44 26.64
N PRO A 323 2.21 -0.91 25.79
CA PRO A 323 3.12 -1.99 26.12
C PRO A 323 4.13 -1.55 27.16
N TYR A 324 4.35 -2.41 28.15
CA TYR A 324 5.36 -2.18 29.18
C TYR A 324 6.66 -2.93 28.89
N THR A 325 6.61 -3.99 28.06
CA THR A 325 7.78 -4.78 27.70
C THR A 325 8.61 -4.12 26.61
N ILE A 326 9.92 -4.38 26.60
CA ILE A 326 10.83 -3.88 25.55
C ILE A 326 10.43 -4.40 24.16
N LEU A 327 10.02 -5.67 24.06
CA LEU A 327 9.57 -6.28 22.81
C LEU A 327 8.27 -5.63 22.30
N GLY A 328 7.30 -5.41 23.19
CA GLY A 328 6.06 -4.72 22.84
C GLY A 328 6.29 -3.28 22.37
N ARG A 329 7.22 -2.55 22.99
CA ARG A 329 7.61 -1.20 22.55
C ARG A 329 8.26 -1.18 21.17
N ILE A 330 9.15 -2.14 20.87
CA ILE A 330 9.76 -2.28 19.54
C ILE A 330 8.67 -2.57 18.50
N ILE A 331 7.73 -3.46 18.82
CA ILE A 331 6.60 -3.78 17.94
C ILE A 331 5.77 -2.53 17.65
N ILE A 332 5.38 -1.76 18.67
CA ILE A 332 4.61 -0.52 18.49
C ILE A 332 5.37 0.50 17.65
N PHE A 333 6.69 0.64 17.86
CA PHE A 333 7.50 1.54 17.03
C PHE A 333 7.43 1.17 15.54
N ILE A 334 7.55 -0.12 15.22
CA ILE A 334 7.42 -0.61 13.83
C ILE A 334 6.00 -0.40 13.30
N VAL A 335 4.98 -0.62 14.13
CA VAL A 335 3.56 -0.38 13.79
C VAL A 335 3.31 1.08 13.44
N CYS A 336 3.88 2.04 14.19
CA CYS A 336 3.77 3.47 13.89
C CYS A 336 4.33 3.77 12.48
N LEU A 337 5.51 3.23 12.16
CA LEU A 337 6.13 3.43 10.84
C LEU A 337 5.27 2.83 9.72
N ILE A 338 4.87 1.58 9.84
CA ILE A 338 4.07 0.89 8.81
C ILE A 338 2.67 1.49 8.68
N GLY A 339 2.02 1.82 9.80
CA GLY A 339 0.72 2.49 9.82
C GLY A 339 0.74 3.82 9.08
N SER A 340 1.74 4.67 9.37
CA SER A 340 1.91 5.96 8.68
C SER A 340 2.16 5.82 7.17
N LEU A 341 2.87 4.76 6.74
CA LEU A 341 3.07 4.47 5.33
C LEU A 341 1.77 4.04 4.64
N ILE A 342 0.96 3.19 5.29
CA ILE A 342 -0.32 2.74 4.73
C ILE A 342 -1.32 3.90 4.65
N THR A 343 -1.42 4.75 5.67
CA THR A 343 -2.31 5.93 5.63
C THR A 343 -1.89 6.91 4.55
N SER A 344 -0.58 7.14 4.36
CA SER A 344 -0.08 7.97 3.26
C SER A 344 -0.46 7.41 1.89
N LEU A 345 -0.32 6.09 1.67
CA LEU A 345 -0.73 5.45 0.42
C LEU A 345 -2.24 5.55 0.19
N MET A 346 -3.05 5.42 1.23
CA MET A 346 -4.51 5.60 1.16
C MET A 346 -4.89 7.01 0.70
N ILE A 347 -4.26 8.05 1.25
CA ILE A 347 -4.50 9.44 0.84
C ILE A 347 -4.16 9.62 -0.63
N VAL A 348 -3.02 9.11 -1.10
CA VAL A 348 -2.62 9.19 -2.51
C VAL A 348 -3.64 8.52 -3.42
N SER A 349 -4.07 7.29 -3.09
CA SER A 349 -5.07 6.57 -3.88
C SER A 349 -6.44 7.27 -3.90
N LEU A 350 -6.83 7.88 -2.77
CA LEU A 350 -8.05 8.68 -2.69
C LEU A 350 -7.96 9.92 -3.58
N THR A 351 -6.85 10.67 -3.52
CA THR A 351 -6.66 11.85 -4.36
C THR A 351 -6.73 11.50 -5.85
N GLN A 352 -6.10 10.41 -6.28
CA GLN A 352 -6.12 9.97 -7.67
C GLN A 352 -7.53 9.56 -8.14
N THR A 353 -8.38 9.06 -7.26
CA THR A 353 -9.77 8.69 -7.61
C THR A 353 -10.69 9.91 -7.67
N LEU A 354 -10.40 10.93 -6.85
CA LEU A 354 -11.11 12.21 -6.87
C LEU A 354 -10.64 13.13 -7.99
N GLU A 355 -9.52 12.82 -8.66
CA GLU A 355 -9.09 13.53 -9.86
C GLU A 355 -10.13 13.35 -10.96
N THR A 356 -10.74 14.46 -11.35
CA THR A 356 -11.73 14.51 -12.41
C THR A 356 -11.15 14.08 -13.74
N THR A 357 -11.91 13.28 -14.47
CA THR A 357 -11.52 12.87 -15.82
C THR A 357 -11.49 14.07 -16.77
N ASN A 358 -10.75 13.96 -17.88
CA ASN A 358 -10.71 15.01 -18.89
C ASN A 358 -12.10 15.38 -19.44
N TYR A 359 -13.03 14.42 -19.45
CA TYR A 359 -14.41 14.63 -19.89
C TYR A 359 -15.25 15.36 -18.84
N GLU A 360 -15.12 14.98 -17.57
CA GLU A 360 -15.75 15.69 -16.45
C GLU A 360 -15.29 17.13 -16.36
N ASN A 361 -13.98 17.38 -16.50
CA ASN A 361 -13.43 18.75 -16.52
C ASN A 361 -14.02 19.59 -17.66
N ARG A 362 -14.27 18.99 -18.83
CA ARG A 362 -14.96 19.68 -19.93
C ARG A 362 -16.43 19.96 -19.60
N ALA A 363 -17.13 19.01 -18.99
CA ALA A 363 -18.51 19.19 -18.57
C ALA A 363 -18.64 20.30 -17.51
N ILE A 364 -17.79 20.30 -16.48
CA ILE A 364 -17.73 21.33 -15.43
C ILE A 364 -17.51 22.71 -16.06
N CYS A 365 -16.55 22.84 -16.98
CA CYS A 365 -16.30 24.10 -17.69
C CYS A 365 -17.52 24.62 -18.47
N VAL A 366 -18.32 23.73 -19.05
CA VAL A 366 -19.56 24.12 -19.74
C VAL A 366 -20.62 24.57 -18.74
N LEU A 367 -20.79 23.85 -17.62
CA LEU A 367 -21.71 24.22 -16.56
C LEU A 367 -21.38 25.59 -15.96
N ASP A 368 -20.09 25.87 -15.69
CA ASP A 368 -19.61 27.16 -15.20
C ASP A 368 -19.97 28.31 -16.16
N LYS A 369 -19.86 28.07 -17.48
CA LYS A 369 -20.23 29.05 -18.50
C LYS A 369 -21.74 29.33 -18.52
N LEU A 370 -22.57 28.32 -18.32
CA LEU A 370 -24.03 28.47 -18.25
C LEU A 370 -24.42 29.28 -17.02
N GLU A 371 -23.87 28.94 -15.85
CA GLU A 371 -24.12 29.66 -14.61
C GLU A 371 -23.66 31.13 -14.71
N ALA A 372 -22.49 31.39 -15.31
CA ALA A 372 -22.02 32.76 -15.55
C ALA A 372 -22.97 33.55 -16.47
N ARG A 373 -23.58 32.91 -17.47
CA ARG A 373 -24.56 33.55 -18.36
C ARG A 373 -25.85 33.89 -17.62
N GLU A 374 -26.33 33.01 -16.75
CA GLU A 374 -27.51 33.27 -15.92
C GLU A 374 -27.26 34.39 -14.92
N ARG A 375 -26.10 34.40 -14.25
CA ARG A 375 -25.70 35.49 -13.35
C ARG A 375 -25.71 36.83 -14.07
N LYS A 376 -25.13 36.91 -15.27
CA LYS A 376 -25.15 38.13 -16.10
C LYS A 376 -26.58 38.59 -16.41
N ARG A 377 -27.48 37.67 -16.74
CA ARG A 377 -28.90 38.00 -16.99
C ARG A 377 -29.60 38.54 -15.74
N LYS A 378 -29.39 37.91 -14.59
CA LYS A 378 -29.95 38.37 -13.30
C LYS A 378 -29.44 39.77 -12.92
N PHE A 379 -28.13 40.01 -13.03
CA PHE A 379 -27.57 41.33 -12.76
C PHE A 379 -28.07 42.39 -13.74
N ALA A 380 -28.16 42.07 -15.04
CA ALA A 380 -28.71 42.98 -16.03
C ALA A 380 -30.16 43.37 -15.69
N ALA A 381 -30.99 42.39 -15.33
CA ALA A 381 -32.37 42.64 -14.89
C ALA A 381 -32.40 43.53 -13.64
N GLN A 382 -31.60 43.24 -12.61
CA GLN A 382 -31.52 44.04 -11.39
C GLN A 382 -31.09 45.49 -11.66
N CYS A 383 -30.08 45.72 -12.50
CA CYS A 383 -29.64 47.07 -12.88
C CYS A 383 -30.76 47.86 -13.56
N ILE A 384 -31.54 47.21 -14.43
CA ILE A 384 -32.70 47.83 -15.09
C ILE A 384 -33.76 48.18 -14.05
N THR A 385 -34.14 47.24 -13.17
CA THR A 385 -35.14 47.47 -12.11
C THR A 385 -34.72 48.61 -11.18
N GLN A 386 -33.46 48.65 -10.74
CA GLN A 386 -32.95 49.73 -9.89
C GLN A 386 -32.98 51.09 -10.58
N LYS A 387 -32.60 51.16 -11.86
CA LYS A 387 -32.64 52.41 -12.62
C LYS A 387 -34.08 52.93 -12.76
N ILE A 388 -35.05 52.04 -13.00
CA ILE A 388 -36.48 52.40 -13.05
C ILE A 388 -36.94 52.94 -11.69
N ILE A 389 -36.62 52.25 -10.58
CA ILE A 389 -36.98 52.68 -9.22
C ILE A 389 -36.42 54.08 -8.90
N VAL A 390 -35.13 54.32 -9.20
CA VAL A 390 -34.51 55.64 -9.00
C VAL A 390 -35.17 56.71 -9.86
N GLY A 391 -35.48 56.39 -11.12
CA GLY A 391 -36.21 57.28 -12.03
C GLY A 391 -37.59 57.67 -11.49
N LEU A 392 -38.36 56.69 -11.00
CA LEU A 392 -39.66 56.93 -10.38
C LEU A 392 -39.55 57.80 -9.12
N LYS A 393 -38.56 57.55 -8.26
CA LYS A 393 -38.31 58.32 -7.03
C LYS A 393 -37.91 59.77 -7.33
N ASN A 394 -37.12 60.00 -8.38
CA ASN A 394 -36.75 61.34 -8.84
C ASN A 394 -37.95 62.09 -9.43
N ASN A 395 -38.82 61.43 -10.19
CA ASN A 395 -40.06 62.04 -10.68
C ASN A 395 -41.02 62.41 -9.54
N GLN A 396 -41.13 61.58 -8.50
CA GLN A 396 -41.91 61.91 -7.30
C GLN A 396 -41.32 63.09 -6.51
N ARG A 397 -40.00 63.23 -6.46
CA ARG A 397 -39.33 64.39 -5.82
C ARG A 397 -39.58 65.70 -6.58
N LYS A 398 -39.46 65.68 -7.92
CA LYS A 398 -39.78 66.86 -8.75
C LYS A 398 -41.22 67.33 -8.52
N LYS A 399 -42.18 66.40 -8.58
CA LYS A 399 -43.59 66.71 -8.29
C LYS A 399 -43.83 67.28 -6.89
N LYS A 400 -42.96 67.02 -5.90
CA LYS A 400 -43.07 67.61 -4.54
C LYS A 400 -42.37 68.96 -4.38
N GLN A 401 -41.53 69.37 -5.33
CA GLN A 401 -40.87 70.69 -5.35
C GLN A 401 -41.67 71.72 -6.15
N ASP A 402 -42.57 71.26 -7.01
CA ASP A 402 -43.46 72.10 -7.82
C ASP A 402 -44.78 72.48 -7.10
N TYR A 403 -44.98 72.00 -5.86
CA TYR A 403 -46.00 72.46 -4.89
C TYR A 403 -45.28 73.09 -3.70
#